data_AF-A0A933QND2-F1
#
_entry.id   AF-A0A933QND2-F1
#
_cell.length_a   1.000
_cell.length_b   1.000
_cell.length_c   1.000
_cell.angle_alpha   90.00
_cell.angle_beta   90.00
_cell.angle_gamma   90.00
#
_symmetry.space_group_name_H-M   'P 1'
#
loop_
_entity.id
_entity.type
_entity.pdbx_description
1 polymer ?
#
loop_
_entity_poly.entity_id
_entity_poly.type
_entity_poly.pdbx_seq_one_letter_code
_entity_poly.pdbx_strand_id
1 'polypeptide(L)'
;MTDICALGIDVGSTTVKIVGVDAKGNLVWHTLEQAEPRIEDQAARLIETARRESASPENIPIVATGYGRGLVSQATRKVTEITCHARGIYRELGHGGTLVDIGGQDSKVIAVSPKGDVIDFAMNDKCAAGTGRFLEHSAQRLRVPLEQIGQVSLGTTAEVVISSTCTVFAESEIISLLAHGVAVDSILRGLHRSLIKRIVAMVRSVGLVSPLMLSGGVAQNQAIARMLEEETQTKVMLPKHPQLMGAYGAALVATKDL
;
A
#
# COMPACT_ATOMS: atom_id res chain seq x y z
N MET A 1 23.85 -10.53 14.03
CA MET A 1 22.56 -10.20 14.67
C MET A 1 22.38 -8.70 14.59
N THR A 2 21.19 -8.27 14.20
CA THR A 2 20.89 -6.85 13.95
C THR A 2 20.43 -6.21 15.25
N ASP A 3 20.85 -4.98 15.57
CA ASP A 3 20.37 -4.30 16.79
C ASP A 3 18.99 -3.68 16.52
N ILE A 4 17.93 -4.42 16.88
CA ILE A 4 16.54 -3.98 16.71
C ILE A 4 16.09 -3.30 18.00
N CYS A 5 15.92 -1.98 17.96
CA CYS A 5 15.49 -1.17 19.09
C CYS A 5 13.98 -1.03 19.20
N ALA A 6 13.24 -1.20 18.10
CA ALA A 6 11.79 -1.16 18.11
C ALA A 6 11.19 -1.94 16.93
N LEU A 7 9.96 -2.43 17.11
CA LEU A 7 9.20 -3.13 16.08
C LEU A 7 7.89 -2.42 15.76
N GLY A 8 7.58 -2.37 14.47
CA GLY A 8 6.28 -1.97 13.95
C GLY A 8 5.66 -3.11 13.17
N ILE A 9 4.40 -3.42 13.46
CA ILE A 9 3.64 -4.46 12.76
C ILE A 9 2.42 -3.84 12.10
N ASP A 10 2.29 -4.04 10.80
CA ASP A 10 1.15 -3.63 9.99
C ASP A 10 0.39 -4.87 9.52
N VAL A 11 -0.77 -5.07 10.14
CA VAL A 11 -1.70 -6.15 9.84
C VAL A 11 -2.75 -5.64 8.85
N GLY A 12 -2.47 -5.82 7.57
CA GLY A 12 -3.39 -5.49 6.49
C GLY A 12 -4.38 -6.61 6.20
N SER A 13 -5.30 -6.36 5.25
CA SER A 13 -6.28 -7.35 4.79
C SER A 13 -5.67 -8.54 4.04
N THR A 14 -4.50 -8.34 3.44
CA THR A 14 -3.89 -9.29 2.50
C THR A 14 -2.50 -9.72 2.98
N THR A 15 -1.80 -8.87 3.73
CA THR A 15 -0.43 -9.12 4.15
C THR A 15 -0.18 -8.61 5.57
N VAL A 16 0.70 -9.32 6.28
CA VAL A 16 1.26 -8.90 7.57
C VAL A 16 2.71 -8.50 7.33
N LYS A 17 3.05 -7.27 7.75
CA LYS A 17 4.39 -6.70 7.60
C LYS A 17 4.95 -6.40 8.98
N ILE A 18 6.19 -6.77 9.23
CA ILE A 18 6.92 -6.32 10.42
C ILE A 18 8.20 -5.63 9.99
N VAL A 19 8.48 -4.50 10.61
CA VAL A 19 9.71 -3.73 10.43
C VAL A 19 10.38 -3.55 11.78
N GLY A 20 11.68 -3.82 11.84
CA GLY A 20 12.56 -3.50 12.94
C GLY A 20 13.45 -2.30 12.60
N VAL A 21 13.56 -1.37 13.55
CA VAL A 21 14.42 -0.19 13.41
C VAL A 21 15.50 -0.13 14.48
N ASP A 22 16.64 0.47 14.15
CA ASP A 22 17.70 0.80 15.11
C ASP A 22 17.36 2.07 15.93
N ALA A 23 18.24 2.45 16.86
CA ALA A 23 18.07 3.63 17.71
C ALA A 23 18.01 4.96 16.94
N LYS A 24 18.50 4.99 15.69
CA LYS A 24 18.43 6.18 14.82
C LYS A 24 17.16 6.18 13.97
N GLY A 25 16.32 5.15 14.09
CA GLY A 25 15.12 4.98 13.28
C GLY A 25 15.41 4.51 11.86
N ASN A 26 16.55 3.84 11.60
CA ASN A 26 16.81 3.23 10.31
C ASN A 26 16.15 1.85 10.24
N LEU A 27 15.55 1.51 9.10
CA LEU A 27 15.05 0.15 8.85
C LEU A 27 16.24 -0.82 8.75
N VAL A 28 16.33 -1.75 9.69
CA VAL A 28 17.44 -2.72 9.77
C VAL A 28 16.98 -4.18 9.66
N TRP A 29 15.68 -4.42 9.82
CA TRP A 29 15.08 -5.75 9.68
C TRP A 29 13.65 -5.61 9.15
N HIS A 30 13.20 -6.57 8.34
CA HIS A 30 11.79 -6.65 7.98
C HIS A 30 11.39 -8.06 7.56
N THR A 31 10.09 -8.33 7.63
CA THR A 31 9.45 -9.48 6.98
C THR A 31 8.08 -9.09 6.46
N LEU A 32 7.63 -9.80 5.43
CA LEU A 32 6.32 -9.64 4.83
C LEU A 32 5.79 -11.02 4.46
N GLU A 33 4.61 -11.34 4.95
CA GLU A 33 3.91 -12.59 4.64
C GLU A 33 2.46 -12.31 4.23
N GLN A 34 1.84 -13.27 3.53
CA GLN A 34 0.40 -13.24 3.28
C GLN A 34 -0.35 -13.40 4.60
N ALA A 35 -1.46 -12.68 4.74
CA ALA A 35 -2.31 -12.75 5.92
C ALA A 35 -2.94 -14.15 6.06
N GLU A 36 -2.73 -14.78 7.21
CA GLU A 36 -3.32 -16.07 7.55
C GLU A 36 -4.67 -15.91 8.27
N PRO A 37 -5.55 -16.94 8.29
CA PRO A 37 -6.81 -16.87 9.04
C PRO A 37 -6.63 -16.59 10.54
N ARG A 38 -5.51 -17.04 11.14
CA ARG A 38 -5.17 -16.84 12.55
C ARG A 38 -4.07 -15.78 12.69
N ILE A 39 -4.45 -14.53 12.43
CA ILE A 39 -3.55 -13.36 12.52
C ILE A 39 -2.84 -13.25 13.87
N GLU A 40 -3.50 -13.55 14.98
CA GLU A 40 -2.89 -13.48 16.32
C GLU A 40 -1.68 -14.42 16.43
N ASP A 41 -1.83 -15.66 15.95
CA ASP A 41 -0.78 -16.68 15.97
C ASP A 41 0.35 -16.31 15.00
N GLN A 42 -0.01 -15.82 13.80
CA GLN A 42 0.95 -15.35 12.81
C GLN A 42 1.78 -14.17 13.33
N ALA A 43 1.13 -13.16 13.91
CA ALA A 43 1.80 -11.99 14.48
C ALA A 43 2.77 -12.40 15.60
N ALA A 44 2.32 -13.29 16.51
CA ALA A 44 3.17 -13.79 17.59
C ALA A 44 4.40 -14.54 17.07
N ARG A 45 4.23 -15.41 16.07
CA ARG A 45 5.34 -16.11 15.41
C ARG A 45 6.34 -15.13 14.78
N LEU A 46 5.85 -14.15 14.04
CA LEU A 46 6.71 -13.19 13.33
C LEU A 46 7.46 -12.26 14.30
N ILE A 47 6.83 -11.86 15.41
CA ILE A 47 7.49 -11.10 16.48
C ILE A 47 8.60 -11.93 17.12
N GLU A 48 8.35 -13.21 17.38
CA GLU A 48 9.37 -14.12 17.95
C GLU A 48 10.56 -14.31 16.99
N THR A 49 10.31 -14.45 15.68
CA THR A 49 11.38 -14.47 14.67
C THR A 49 12.23 -13.19 14.74
N ALA A 50 11.59 -12.02 14.80
CA ALA A 50 12.31 -10.75 14.91
C ALA A 50 13.17 -10.67 16.18
N ARG A 51 12.66 -11.17 17.31
CA ARG A 51 13.41 -11.23 18.58
C ARG A 51 14.63 -12.13 18.46
N ARG A 52 14.49 -13.32 17.88
CA ARG A 52 15.60 -14.27 17.70
C ARG A 52 16.73 -13.74 16.82
N GLU A 53 16.40 -12.90 15.85
CA GLU A 53 17.38 -12.30 14.93
C GLU A 53 17.99 -10.98 15.48
N SER A 54 17.39 -10.44 16.54
CA SER A 54 17.88 -9.26 17.25
C SER A 54 19.10 -9.59 18.11
N ALA A 55 20.07 -8.67 18.13
CA ALA A 55 21.17 -8.71 19.09
C ALA A 55 20.68 -8.43 20.53
N SER A 56 19.56 -7.74 20.67
CA SER A 56 18.95 -7.30 21.92
C SER A 56 17.48 -7.77 21.96
N PRO A 57 17.20 -9.05 22.25
CA PRO A 57 15.86 -9.64 22.09
C PRO A 57 14.85 -9.19 23.17
N GLU A 58 15.32 -8.73 24.32
CA GLU A 58 14.50 -8.41 25.48
C GLU A 58 13.85 -7.01 25.36
N ASN A 59 12.59 -6.90 25.81
CA ASN A 59 11.88 -5.62 25.99
C ASN A 59 11.78 -4.71 24.75
N ILE A 60 11.98 -5.24 23.53
CA ILE A 60 11.74 -4.48 22.28
C ILE A 60 10.30 -3.95 22.26
N PRO A 61 10.08 -2.61 22.24
CA PRO A 61 8.75 -2.01 22.15
C PRO A 61 8.11 -2.31 20.80
N ILE A 62 6.80 -2.56 20.82
CA ILE A 62 6.02 -2.97 19.65
C ILE A 62 4.84 -2.03 19.46
N VAL A 63 4.65 -1.51 18.25
CA VAL A 63 3.44 -0.78 17.84
C VAL A 63 2.76 -1.54 16.71
N ALA A 64 1.45 -1.74 16.83
CA ALA A 64 0.63 -2.33 15.78
C ALA A 64 -0.20 -1.29 15.02
N THR A 65 -0.35 -1.51 13.72
CA THR A 65 -1.15 -0.71 12.79
C THR A 65 -1.85 -1.61 11.77
N GLY A 66 -2.60 -0.99 10.85
CA GLY A 66 -3.45 -1.67 9.88
C GLY A 66 -4.83 -2.05 10.46
N TYR A 67 -5.66 -2.64 9.60
CA TYR A 67 -7.00 -3.11 9.93
C TYR A 67 -7.00 -4.09 11.10
N GLY A 68 -6.07 -5.05 11.09
CA GLY A 68 -5.98 -6.10 12.11
C GLY A 68 -5.17 -5.75 13.35
N ARG A 69 -4.76 -4.48 13.56
CA ARG A 69 -3.94 -4.05 14.72
C ARG A 69 -4.51 -4.48 16.08
N GLY A 70 -5.83 -4.64 16.16
CA GLY A 70 -6.53 -5.10 17.36
C GLY A 70 -6.09 -6.49 17.83
N LEU A 71 -5.70 -7.34 16.89
CA LEU A 71 -5.35 -8.76 17.07
C LEU A 71 -3.89 -8.96 17.54
N VAL A 72 -3.08 -7.90 17.54
CA VAL A 72 -1.69 -7.99 18.02
C VAL A 72 -1.67 -7.75 19.53
N SER A 73 -1.73 -8.83 20.31
CA SER A 73 -1.76 -8.77 21.78
C SER A 73 -0.44 -8.27 22.41
N GLN A 74 0.69 -8.55 21.78
CA GLN A 74 2.03 -8.15 22.23
C GLN A 74 2.35 -6.67 21.95
N ALA A 75 1.51 -5.95 21.20
CA ALA A 75 1.73 -4.55 20.87
C ALA A 75 1.46 -3.64 22.08
N THR A 76 2.46 -2.86 22.46
CA THR A 76 2.37 -1.88 23.57
C THR A 76 1.41 -0.74 23.22
N ARG A 77 1.31 -0.37 21.94
CA ARG A 77 0.36 0.62 21.44
C ARG A 77 -0.22 0.18 20.10
N LYS A 78 -1.42 0.67 19.81
CA LYS A 78 -2.12 0.46 18.53
C LYS A 78 -2.39 1.83 17.92
N VAL A 79 -1.90 2.05 16.70
CA VAL A 79 -1.94 3.35 16.01
C VAL A 79 -2.63 3.16 14.66
N THR A 80 -3.28 4.19 14.14
CA THR A 80 -3.94 4.11 12.84
C THR A 80 -2.91 3.98 11.72
N GLU A 81 -3.28 3.29 10.66
CA GLU A 81 -2.44 3.17 9.47
C GLU A 81 -2.25 4.51 8.76
N ILE A 82 -3.18 5.45 8.88
CA ILE A 82 -3.02 6.82 8.36
C ILE A 82 -1.79 7.49 8.98
N THR A 83 -1.70 7.48 10.31
CA THR A 83 -0.55 8.05 11.03
C THR A 83 0.73 7.29 10.71
N CYS A 84 0.69 5.95 10.71
CA CYS A 84 1.87 5.15 10.46
C CYS A 84 2.40 5.32 9.03
N HIS A 85 1.55 5.24 8.00
CA HIS A 85 1.99 5.46 6.62
C HIS A 85 2.55 6.87 6.41
N ALA A 86 1.94 7.91 6.99
CA ALA A 86 2.46 9.28 6.93
C ALA A 86 3.85 9.41 7.59
N ARG A 87 4.05 8.82 8.78
CA ARG A 87 5.35 8.84 9.48
C ARG A 87 6.41 8.06 8.71
N GLY A 88 6.05 6.87 8.21
CA GLY A 88 6.96 6.02 7.43
C GLY A 88 7.42 6.68 6.14
N ILE A 89 6.48 7.23 5.34
CA ILE A 89 6.82 7.87 4.08
C ILE A 89 7.66 9.15 4.30
N TYR A 90 7.31 9.95 5.30
CA TYR A 90 8.03 11.18 5.62
C TYR A 90 9.47 10.88 6.04
N ARG A 91 9.69 9.82 6.84
CA ARG A 91 11.03 9.40 7.25
C ARG A 91 11.88 8.92 6.07
N GLU A 92 11.28 8.19 5.13
CA GLU A 92 11.99 7.62 3.98
C GLU A 92 12.32 8.67 2.92
N LEU A 93 11.39 9.59 2.62
CA LEU A 93 11.52 10.55 1.53
C LEU A 93 11.98 11.95 1.99
N GLY A 94 11.83 12.28 3.27
CA GLY A 94 12.35 13.51 3.87
C GLY A 94 11.52 14.76 3.62
N HIS A 95 10.28 14.65 3.16
CA HIS A 95 9.40 15.80 2.90
C HIS A 95 7.91 15.43 3.05
N GLY A 96 7.07 16.45 3.27
CA GLY A 96 5.61 16.34 3.17
C GLY A 96 5.13 16.24 1.71
N GLY A 97 3.81 16.25 1.49
CA GLY A 97 3.18 16.14 0.18
C GLY A 97 1.88 15.33 0.23
N THR A 98 1.44 14.79 -0.90
CA THR A 98 0.26 13.91 -0.96
C THR A 98 0.71 12.46 -1.10
N LEU A 99 0.44 11.63 -0.10
CA LEU A 99 0.66 10.18 -0.17
C LEU A 99 -0.60 9.48 -0.70
N VAL A 100 -0.42 8.65 -1.72
CA VAL A 100 -1.39 7.67 -2.19
C VAL A 100 -0.92 6.28 -1.73
N ASP A 101 -1.71 5.61 -0.90
CA ASP A 101 -1.47 4.22 -0.50
C ASP A 101 -2.52 3.32 -1.14
N ILE A 102 -2.11 2.34 -1.94
CA ILE A 102 -3.05 1.41 -2.59
C ILE A 102 -2.77 -0.01 -2.11
N GLY A 103 -3.64 -0.47 -1.21
CA GLY A 103 -3.61 -1.79 -0.61
C GLY A 103 -4.38 -2.84 -1.42
N GLY A 104 -4.56 -4.01 -0.80
CA GLY A 104 -5.32 -5.11 -1.39
C GLY A 104 -6.82 -4.86 -1.41
N GLN A 105 -7.40 -4.38 -0.30
CA GLN A 105 -8.85 -4.16 -0.16
C GLN A 105 -9.26 -2.71 0.04
N ASP A 106 -8.31 -1.83 0.35
CA ASP A 106 -8.54 -0.41 0.54
C ASP A 106 -7.50 0.43 -0.24
N SER A 107 -7.79 1.73 -0.32
CA SER A 107 -6.89 2.74 -0.86
C SER A 107 -7.06 4.04 -0.08
N LYS A 108 -5.99 4.81 0.05
CA LYS A 108 -5.91 5.97 0.92
C LYS A 108 -5.18 7.10 0.22
N VAL A 109 -5.61 8.31 0.49
CA VAL A 109 -4.92 9.54 0.13
C VAL A 109 -4.72 10.32 1.41
N ILE A 110 -3.48 10.73 1.68
CA ILE A 110 -3.09 11.39 2.93
C ILE A 110 -2.32 12.65 2.57
N ALA A 111 -2.79 13.81 3.02
CA ALA A 111 -2.00 15.04 3.01
C ALA A 111 -1.03 15.03 4.19
N VAL A 112 0.25 15.03 3.89
CA VAL A 112 1.35 15.01 4.86
C VAL A 112 1.98 16.40 4.94
N SER A 113 2.04 16.96 6.15
CA SER A 113 2.61 18.27 6.41
C SER A 113 4.13 18.28 6.15
N PRO A 114 4.75 19.46 5.99
CA PRO A 114 6.21 19.58 5.94
C PRO A 114 6.94 19.04 7.18
N LYS A 115 6.23 18.77 8.29
CA LYS A 115 6.75 18.18 9.53
C LYS A 115 6.46 16.67 9.64
N GLY A 116 5.75 16.08 8.68
CA GLY A 116 5.37 14.67 8.69
C GLY A 116 4.05 14.35 9.40
N ASP A 117 3.28 15.37 9.78
CA ASP A 117 1.97 15.20 10.42
C ASP A 117 0.86 15.00 9.38
N VAL A 118 -0.20 14.28 9.74
CA VAL A 118 -1.39 14.14 8.91
C VAL A 118 -2.21 15.44 8.97
N ILE A 119 -2.43 16.08 7.82
CA ILE A 119 -3.28 17.27 7.71
C ILE A 119 -4.73 16.85 7.46
N ASP A 120 -4.92 16.00 6.45
CA ASP A 120 -6.22 15.50 6.02
C ASP A 120 -6.04 14.15 5.31
N PHE A 121 -7.12 13.39 5.18
CA PHE A 121 -7.10 12.12 4.47
C PHE A 121 -8.46 11.74 3.88
N ALA A 122 -8.42 10.97 2.80
CA ALA A 122 -9.58 10.27 2.25
C ALA A 122 -9.23 8.78 2.11
N MET A 123 -10.23 7.92 2.30
CA MET A 123 -10.05 6.47 2.22
C MET A 123 -11.25 5.84 1.52
N ASN A 124 -10.96 4.85 0.68
CA ASN A 124 -11.94 3.92 0.14
C ASN A 124 -11.66 2.52 0.71
N ASP A 125 -12.52 2.08 1.63
CA ASP A 125 -12.49 0.78 2.31
C ASP A 125 -13.73 -0.08 2.05
N LYS A 126 -14.74 0.48 1.35
CA LYS A 126 -16.03 -0.18 1.07
C LYS A 126 -16.12 -0.75 -0.34
N CYS A 127 -15.24 -0.33 -1.24
CA CYS A 127 -15.31 -0.71 -2.65
C CYS A 127 -13.99 -1.29 -3.13
N ALA A 128 -14.05 -2.48 -3.73
CA ALA A 128 -12.89 -3.08 -4.38
C ALA A 128 -12.40 -2.26 -5.59
N ALA A 129 -13.27 -1.46 -6.20
CA ALA A 129 -12.87 -0.58 -7.29
C ALA A 129 -11.94 0.51 -6.75
N GLY A 130 -10.72 0.59 -7.28
CA GLY A 130 -9.68 1.46 -6.73
C GLY A 130 -8.58 0.74 -5.94
N THR A 131 -8.65 -0.58 -5.79
CA THR A 131 -7.73 -1.34 -4.92
C THR A 131 -7.08 -2.51 -5.66
N GLY A 132 -6.13 -3.20 -5.00
CA GLY A 132 -5.47 -4.37 -5.56
C GLY A 132 -6.43 -5.50 -5.91
N ARG A 133 -7.54 -5.66 -5.18
CA ARG A 133 -8.56 -6.69 -5.44
C ARG A 133 -9.18 -6.53 -6.82
N PHE A 134 -9.40 -5.30 -7.27
CA PHE A 134 -9.90 -5.04 -8.62
C PHE A 134 -8.91 -5.51 -9.70
N LEU A 135 -7.62 -5.27 -9.50
CA LEU A 135 -6.57 -5.72 -10.41
C LEU A 135 -6.41 -7.23 -10.40
N GLU A 136 -6.48 -7.87 -9.24
CA GLU A 136 -6.42 -9.33 -9.09
C GLU A 136 -7.56 -10.02 -9.83
N HIS A 137 -8.80 -9.57 -9.63
CA HIS A 137 -9.95 -10.12 -10.35
C HIS A 137 -9.82 -9.93 -11.86
N SER A 138 -9.39 -8.73 -12.28
CA SER A 138 -9.15 -8.41 -13.68
C SER A 138 -8.11 -9.33 -14.31
N ALA A 139 -6.98 -9.54 -13.63
CA ALA A 139 -5.89 -10.41 -14.05
C ALA A 139 -6.38 -11.85 -14.23
N GLN A 140 -7.14 -12.37 -13.27
CA GLN A 140 -7.73 -13.72 -13.35
C GLN A 140 -8.67 -13.88 -14.54
N ARG A 141 -9.55 -12.90 -14.79
CA ARG A 141 -10.49 -12.94 -15.92
C ARG A 141 -9.78 -12.90 -17.27
N LEU A 142 -8.73 -12.10 -17.38
CA LEU A 142 -7.92 -11.96 -18.59
C LEU A 142 -6.86 -13.05 -18.74
N ARG A 143 -6.71 -13.92 -17.73
CA ARG A 143 -5.70 -15.00 -17.66
C ARG A 143 -4.27 -14.48 -17.83
N VAL A 144 -4.00 -13.29 -17.28
CA VAL A 144 -2.67 -12.69 -17.22
C VAL A 144 -2.18 -12.77 -15.77
N PRO A 145 -0.94 -13.20 -15.51
CA PRO A 145 -0.40 -13.18 -14.15
C PRO A 145 -0.44 -11.77 -13.55
N LEU A 146 -0.82 -11.64 -12.28
CA LEU A 146 -1.05 -10.36 -11.61
C LEU A 146 0.19 -9.46 -11.66
N GLU A 147 1.37 -10.04 -11.53
CA GLU A 147 2.66 -9.36 -11.61
C GLU A 147 2.99 -8.83 -13.01
N GLN A 148 2.36 -9.36 -14.06
CA GLN A 148 2.62 -8.98 -15.46
C GLN A 148 1.63 -7.92 -15.98
N ILE A 149 0.46 -7.74 -15.35
CA ILE A 149 -0.59 -6.87 -15.91
C ILE A 149 -0.13 -5.43 -16.13
N GLY A 150 0.79 -4.93 -15.30
CA GLY A 150 1.35 -3.59 -15.44
C GLY A 150 2.21 -3.45 -16.71
N GLN A 151 3.05 -4.44 -16.98
CA GLN A 151 3.85 -4.48 -18.20
C GLN A 151 2.98 -4.62 -19.45
N VAL A 152 1.99 -5.52 -19.42
CA VAL A 152 1.08 -5.73 -20.55
C VAL A 152 0.27 -4.46 -20.83
N SER A 153 -0.25 -3.81 -19.80
CA SER A 153 -0.98 -2.53 -19.89
C SER A 153 -0.15 -1.40 -20.51
N LEU A 154 1.16 -1.35 -20.21
CA LEU A 154 2.08 -0.36 -20.78
C LEU A 154 2.63 -0.74 -22.17
N GLY A 155 2.40 -1.97 -22.63
CA GLY A 155 2.83 -2.44 -23.95
C GLY A 155 2.06 -1.82 -25.11
N THR A 156 0.95 -1.11 -24.83
CA THR A 156 0.10 -0.48 -25.82
C THR A 156 -0.28 0.94 -25.43
N THR A 157 -0.55 1.78 -26.45
CA THR A 157 -1.21 3.08 -26.29
C THR A 157 -2.71 3.01 -26.56
N ALA A 158 -3.20 1.90 -27.12
CA ALA A 158 -4.62 1.69 -27.33
C ALA A 158 -5.31 1.46 -25.99
N GLU A 159 -6.40 2.19 -25.75
CA GLU A 159 -7.14 2.17 -24.49
C GLU A 159 -8.61 1.96 -24.79
N VAL A 160 -9.26 1.04 -24.08
CA VAL A 160 -10.72 0.94 -24.09
C VAL A 160 -11.29 1.68 -22.89
N VAL A 161 -12.42 2.35 -23.11
CA VAL A 161 -13.14 2.99 -22.02
C VAL A 161 -13.91 1.91 -21.26
N ILE A 162 -13.55 1.70 -19.99
CA ILE A 162 -14.33 0.88 -19.06
C ILE A 162 -15.38 1.79 -18.43
N SER A 163 -16.64 1.58 -18.82
CA SER A 163 -17.80 2.35 -18.35
C SER A 163 -18.20 1.98 -16.92
N SER A 164 -17.95 0.74 -16.53
CA SER A 164 -18.33 0.20 -15.24
C SER A 164 -17.44 0.72 -14.11
N THR A 165 -18.10 1.29 -13.11
CA THR A 165 -17.46 1.72 -11.87
C THR A 165 -17.34 0.56 -10.87
N CYS A 166 -18.32 -0.36 -10.83
CA CYS A 166 -18.33 -1.52 -9.94
C CYS A 166 -17.44 -2.65 -10.49
N THR A 167 -16.59 -3.26 -9.65
CA THR A 167 -15.76 -4.43 -10.02
C THR A 167 -16.57 -5.55 -10.65
N VAL A 168 -17.77 -5.86 -10.12
CA VAL A 168 -18.64 -6.92 -10.65
C VAL A 168 -19.11 -6.63 -12.08
N PHE A 169 -19.48 -5.38 -12.36
CA PHE A 169 -19.89 -4.98 -13.72
C PHE A 169 -18.70 -4.85 -14.66
N ALA A 170 -17.54 -4.40 -14.16
CA ALA A 170 -16.30 -4.39 -14.92
C ALA A 170 -15.90 -5.81 -15.36
N GLU A 171 -16.13 -6.84 -14.54
CA GLU A 171 -15.91 -8.24 -14.97
C GLU A 171 -16.81 -8.64 -16.14
N SER A 172 -18.07 -8.23 -16.14
CA SER A 172 -18.99 -8.50 -17.27
C SER A 172 -18.59 -7.74 -18.52
N GLU A 173 -18.11 -6.50 -18.37
CA GLU A 173 -17.59 -5.68 -19.46
C GLU A 173 -16.32 -6.29 -20.06
N ILE A 174 -15.41 -6.82 -19.25
CA ILE A 174 -14.23 -7.57 -19.70
C ILE A 174 -14.66 -8.77 -20.58
N ILE A 175 -15.63 -9.56 -20.13
CA ILE A 175 -16.12 -10.73 -20.89
C ILE A 175 -16.69 -10.29 -22.24
N SER A 176 -17.48 -9.22 -22.25
CA SER A 176 -18.03 -8.65 -23.48
C SER A 176 -16.93 -8.21 -24.43
N LEU A 177 -15.94 -7.44 -23.96
CA LEU A 177 -14.83 -6.95 -24.79
C LEU A 177 -14.00 -8.09 -25.38
N LEU A 178 -13.72 -9.14 -24.61
CA LEU A 178 -13.05 -10.34 -25.10
C LEU A 178 -13.86 -11.04 -26.20
N ALA A 179 -15.18 -11.17 -26.03
CA ALA A 179 -16.05 -11.78 -27.03
C ALA A 179 -16.09 -11.00 -28.34
N HIS A 180 -15.88 -9.68 -28.29
CA HIS A 180 -15.76 -8.81 -29.46
C HIS A 180 -14.33 -8.76 -30.04
N GLY A 181 -13.39 -9.56 -29.52
CA GLY A 181 -12.02 -9.65 -30.04
C GLY A 181 -11.13 -8.48 -29.68
N VAL A 182 -11.48 -7.69 -28.66
CA VAL A 182 -10.62 -6.59 -28.17
C VAL A 182 -9.34 -7.16 -27.56
N ALA A 183 -8.21 -6.55 -27.88
CA ALA A 183 -6.90 -6.97 -27.37
C ALA A 183 -6.80 -6.82 -25.84
N VAL A 184 -6.22 -7.83 -25.20
CA VAL A 184 -6.08 -7.92 -23.72
C VAL A 184 -5.31 -6.73 -23.14
N ASP A 185 -4.27 -6.27 -23.82
CA ASP A 185 -3.45 -5.12 -23.41
C ASP A 185 -4.28 -3.83 -23.31
N SER A 186 -5.18 -3.62 -24.25
CA SER A 186 -6.05 -2.46 -24.38
C SER A 186 -7.12 -2.48 -23.29
N ILE A 187 -7.67 -3.67 -22.99
CA ILE A 187 -8.57 -3.90 -21.85
C ILE A 187 -7.84 -3.59 -20.53
N LEU A 188 -6.64 -4.15 -20.32
CA LEU A 188 -5.85 -3.88 -19.13
C LEU A 188 -5.54 -2.39 -18.96
N ARG A 189 -5.18 -1.70 -20.04
CA ARG A 189 -4.94 -0.25 -20.01
C ARG A 189 -6.18 0.52 -19.55
N GLY A 190 -7.35 0.18 -20.08
CA GLY A 190 -8.63 0.76 -19.66
C GLY A 190 -8.97 0.51 -18.20
N LEU A 191 -8.71 -0.70 -17.70
CA LEU A 191 -8.94 -1.07 -16.29
C LEU A 191 -8.00 -0.29 -15.36
N HIS A 192 -6.71 -0.16 -15.70
CA HIS A 192 -5.78 0.68 -14.94
C HIS A 192 -6.24 2.13 -14.93
N ARG A 193 -6.66 2.68 -16.09
CA ARG A 193 -7.20 4.06 -16.15
C ARG A 193 -8.41 4.24 -15.25
N SER A 194 -9.34 3.27 -15.22
CA SER A 194 -10.51 3.30 -14.34
C SER A 194 -10.11 3.36 -12.86
N LEU A 195 -9.12 2.54 -12.45
CA LEU A 195 -8.55 2.59 -11.11
C LEU A 195 -7.92 3.97 -10.82
N ILE A 196 -7.08 4.48 -11.71
CA ILE A 196 -6.40 5.77 -11.53
C ILE A 196 -7.37 6.93 -11.39
N LYS A 197 -8.42 7.00 -12.22
CA LYS A 197 -9.44 8.05 -12.12
C LYS A 197 -10.09 8.12 -10.74
N ARG A 198 -10.30 6.97 -10.09
CA ARG A 198 -10.83 6.91 -8.72
C ARG A 198 -9.84 7.43 -7.68
N ILE A 199 -8.58 7.02 -7.80
CA ILE A 199 -7.52 7.51 -6.92
C ILE A 199 -7.37 9.03 -7.06
N VAL A 200 -7.36 9.54 -8.30
CA VAL A 200 -7.21 10.97 -8.56
C VAL A 200 -8.42 11.77 -8.04
N ALA A 201 -9.62 11.21 -8.05
CA ALA A 201 -10.77 11.84 -7.40
C ALA A 201 -10.54 12.04 -5.88
N MET A 202 -9.97 11.04 -5.19
CA MET A 202 -9.60 11.18 -3.76
C MET A 202 -8.44 12.15 -3.56
N VAL A 203 -7.44 12.14 -4.46
CA VAL A 203 -6.35 13.13 -4.45
C VAL A 203 -6.90 14.55 -4.54
N ARG A 204 -7.86 14.79 -5.44
CA ARG A 204 -8.50 16.10 -5.60
C ARG A 204 -9.36 16.50 -4.39
N SER A 205 -10.00 15.56 -3.71
CA SER A 205 -10.82 15.88 -2.53
C SER A 205 -10.00 16.27 -1.30
N VAL A 206 -8.83 15.64 -1.11
CA VAL A 206 -7.89 15.96 -0.02
C VAL A 206 -7.06 17.22 -0.34
N GLY A 207 -6.87 17.50 -1.63
CA GLY A 207 -6.00 18.58 -2.12
C GLY A 207 -4.62 18.04 -2.49
N LEU A 208 -4.28 18.18 -3.78
CA LEU A 208 -2.98 17.76 -4.30
C LEU A 208 -1.90 18.75 -3.85
N VAL A 209 -0.95 18.26 -3.06
CA VAL A 209 0.26 18.98 -2.64
C VAL A 209 1.46 18.19 -3.15
N SER A 210 2.27 18.83 -3.99
CA SER A 210 3.49 18.21 -4.51
C SER A 210 4.53 18.00 -3.39
N PRO A 211 5.30 16.91 -3.42
CA PRO A 211 5.22 15.82 -4.40
C PRO A 211 4.09 14.82 -4.12
N LEU A 212 3.68 14.13 -5.18
CA LEU A 212 2.80 12.97 -5.09
C LEU A 212 3.67 11.75 -4.75
N MET A 213 3.33 11.04 -3.69
CA MET A 213 4.05 9.86 -3.21
C MET A 213 3.16 8.62 -3.34
N LEU A 214 3.74 7.46 -3.62
CA LEU A 214 2.99 6.21 -3.80
C LEU A 214 3.53 5.09 -2.88
N SER A 215 2.65 4.49 -2.09
CA SER A 215 2.92 3.31 -1.25
C SER A 215 1.92 2.18 -1.45
N GLY A 216 2.14 1.08 -0.74
CA GLY A 216 1.20 -0.04 -0.70
C GLY A 216 1.54 -1.16 -1.69
N GLY A 217 0.69 -2.18 -1.68
CA GLY A 217 0.84 -3.40 -2.47
C GLY A 217 0.97 -3.14 -3.95
N VAL A 218 0.04 -2.33 -4.43
CA VAL A 218 -0.20 -2.04 -5.85
C VAL A 218 0.87 -1.10 -6.43
N ALA A 219 1.68 -0.45 -5.59
CA ALA A 219 2.81 0.37 -6.03
C ALA A 219 3.88 -0.41 -6.81
N GLN A 220 3.92 -1.74 -6.68
CA GLN A 220 4.80 -2.61 -7.47
C GLN A 220 4.39 -2.70 -8.95
N ASN A 221 3.13 -2.38 -9.26
CA ASN A 221 2.65 -2.33 -10.62
C ASN A 221 3.10 -1.00 -11.26
N GLN A 222 4.09 -1.08 -12.15
CA GLN A 222 4.68 0.06 -12.84
C GLN A 222 3.68 0.93 -13.64
N ALA A 223 2.54 0.38 -14.06
CA ALA A 223 1.51 1.17 -14.74
C ALA A 223 0.84 2.18 -13.80
N ILE A 224 0.79 1.88 -12.50
CA ILE A 224 0.09 2.72 -11.51
C ILE A 224 0.80 4.05 -11.35
N ALA A 225 2.11 4.03 -11.08
CA ALA A 225 2.89 5.25 -10.95
C ALA A 225 2.84 6.08 -12.24
N ARG A 226 3.10 5.44 -13.39
CA ARG A 226 3.10 6.12 -14.69
C ARG A 226 1.75 6.76 -15.03
N MET A 227 0.65 6.05 -14.83
CA MET A 227 -0.67 6.57 -15.14
C MET A 227 -1.15 7.61 -14.12
N LEU A 228 -0.71 7.53 -12.85
CA LEU A 228 -0.91 8.62 -11.88
C LEU A 228 -0.19 9.89 -12.34
N GLU A 229 1.06 9.78 -12.80
CA GLU A 229 1.81 10.91 -13.34
C GLU A 229 1.12 11.52 -14.55
N GLU A 230 0.65 10.69 -15.49
CA GLU A 230 -0.12 11.12 -16.67
C GLU A 230 -1.40 11.89 -16.27
N GLU A 231 -2.20 11.33 -15.35
CA GLU A 231 -3.51 11.89 -14.98
C GLU A 231 -3.41 13.14 -14.08
N THR A 232 -2.36 13.22 -13.25
CA THR A 232 -2.14 14.35 -12.31
C THR A 232 -1.15 15.40 -12.82
N GLN A 233 -0.45 15.11 -13.92
CA GLN A 233 0.66 15.93 -14.42
C GLN A 233 1.73 16.23 -13.36
N THR A 234 1.89 15.33 -12.38
CA THR A 234 2.77 15.49 -11.23
C THR A 234 3.63 14.25 -11.09
N LYS A 235 4.95 14.42 -10.91
CA LYS A 235 5.88 13.31 -10.73
C LYS A 235 5.54 12.51 -9.47
N VAL A 236 5.57 11.18 -9.58
CA VAL A 236 5.32 10.26 -8.47
C VAL A 236 6.64 9.82 -7.87
N MET A 237 6.76 9.94 -6.55
CA MET A 237 7.89 9.45 -5.77
C MET A 237 7.54 8.14 -5.08
N LEU A 238 8.44 7.15 -5.18
CA LEU A 238 8.30 5.87 -4.49
C LEU A 238 9.40 5.73 -3.42
N PRO A 239 9.06 5.22 -2.22
CA PRO A 239 10.05 4.78 -1.25
C PRO A 239 10.76 3.51 -1.74
N LYS A 240 11.89 3.15 -1.13
CA LYS A 240 12.61 1.90 -1.49
C LYS A 240 11.75 0.65 -1.28
N HIS A 241 10.92 0.65 -0.24
CA HIS A 241 10.04 -0.47 0.11
C HIS A 241 8.57 -0.02 0.30
N PRO A 242 7.80 0.19 -0.79
CA PRO A 242 6.45 0.75 -0.74
C PRO A 242 5.45 0.01 0.17
N GLN A 243 5.54 -1.32 0.25
CA GLN A 243 4.64 -2.13 1.06
C GLN A 243 4.93 -2.07 2.56
N LEU A 244 6.08 -1.54 2.98
CA LEU A 244 6.52 -1.56 4.38
C LEU A 244 6.24 -0.25 5.12
N MET A 245 5.75 0.79 4.45
CA MET A 245 5.67 2.14 5.04
C MET A 245 4.78 2.21 6.28
N GLY A 246 3.67 1.47 6.33
CA GLY A 246 2.84 1.34 7.53
C GLY A 246 3.60 0.72 8.71
N ALA A 247 4.23 -0.43 8.50
CA ALA A 247 5.03 -1.09 9.54
C ALA A 247 6.23 -0.24 9.96
N TYR A 248 6.90 0.43 9.01
CA TYR A 248 8.02 1.31 9.29
C TYR A 248 7.60 2.49 10.17
N GLY A 249 6.51 3.18 9.82
CA GLY A 249 5.97 4.24 10.65
C GLY A 249 5.52 3.77 12.03
N ALA A 250 4.96 2.57 12.14
CA ALA A 250 4.67 1.98 13.45
C ALA A 250 5.95 1.78 14.28
N ALA A 251 7.03 1.28 13.68
CA ALA A 251 8.32 1.09 14.35
C ALA A 251 8.93 2.43 14.82
N LEU A 252 8.81 3.49 14.00
CA LEU A 252 9.22 4.85 14.39
C LEU A 252 8.37 5.42 15.53
N VAL A 253 7.07 5.09 15.59
CA VAL A 253 6.22 5.50 16.73
C VAL A 253 6.55 4.70 18.00
N ALA A 254 7.15 3.52 17.86
CA ALA A 254 7.60 2.68 18.97
C ALA A 254 8.90 3.20 19.60
N THR A 255 9.78 3.85 18.82
CA THR A 255 10.93 4.59 19.36
C THR A 255 10.41 5.82 20.11
N LYS A 256 10.54 5.85 21.43
CA LYS A 256 9.92 6.88 22.31
C LYS A 256 10.42 8.32 22.10
N ASP A 257 11.37 8.58 21.19
CA ASP A 257 12.07 9.86 21.06
C ASP A 257 12.31 10.33 19.59
N LEU A 258 11.43 10.01 18.64
CA LEU A 258 11.50 10.50 17.24
C LEU A 258 10.16 11.07 16.73
#